data_AF-A0A668VMM4-F1
#
_entry.id   AF-A0A668VMM4-F1
#
_cell.length_a   1.000
_cell.length_b   1.000
_cell.length_c   1.000
_cell.angle_alpha   90.00
_cell.angle_beta   90.00
_cell.angle_gamma   90.00
#
_symmetry.space_group_name_H-M   'P 1'
#
loop_
_entity.id
_entity.type
_entity.pdbx_description
1 polymer ?
#
loop_
_entity_poly.entity_id
_entity_poly.type
_entity_poly.pdbx_seq_one_letter_code
_entity_poly.pdbx_strand_id
1 'polypeptide(L)'
;PHRLVSLYTGLYVKVYSFINNNKWYDFPYACLHFSCYSAVVVNEKKTWEEALEYCREHHDDLASVASETEMMLIQRELRKHNTTEYVWIGLRFLSQDWLWVDGQEMDYEAWGEGGKPLCPHPKMKCGALQVTGGSLSVWEAHDCEERHNFICKFRREPR
;
A
#
# COMPACT_ATOMS: atom_id res chain seq x y z
N PRO A 1 24.71 -21.73 -10.44
CA PRO A 1 23.41 -22.44 -10.39
C PRO A 1 22.47 -21.80 -9.36
N HIS A 2 21.53 -20.97 -9.83
CA HIS A 2 20.49 -20.39 -8.99
C HIS A 2 19.52 -21.49 -8.56
N ARG A 3 19.33 -21.66 -7.24
CA ARG A 3 18.37 -22.61 -6.70
C ARG A 3 17.22 -21.80 -6.10
N LEU A 4 16.05 -21.90 -6.71
CA LEU A 4 14.80 -21.42 -6.15
C LEU A 4 14.40 -22.35 -5.00
N VAL A 5 14.13 -21.76 -3.83
CA VAL A 5 13.64 -22.50 -2.67
C VAL A 5 12.25 -21.96 -2.33
N SER A 6 11.27 -22.86 -2.32
CA SER A 6 9.90 -22.56 -1.87
C SER A 6 9.81 -22.94 -0.40
N LEU A 7 9.62 -21.95 0.48
CA LEU A 7 9.32 -22.21 1.89
C LEU A 7 7.79 -22.20 2.04
N TYR A 8 7.22 -23.35 2.41
CA TYR A 8 5.79 -23.46 2.74
C TYR A 8 5.63 -23.27 4.25
N THR A 9 5.04 -22.14 4.67
CA THR A 9 4.56 -21.95 6.04
C THR A 9 3.19 -21.29 6.01
N GLY A 10 2.11 -22.08 6.16
CA GLY A 10 0.76 -21.60 6.47
C GLY A 10 0.03 -20.84 5.35
N LEU A 11 -1.31 -20.89 5.36
CA LEU A 11 -2.25 -20.44 4.32
C LEU A 11 -1.80 -19.24 3.46
N TYR A 12 -1.55 -19.53 2.17
CA TYR A 12 -1.53 -18.65 0.99
C TYR A 12 -0.40 -17.63 0.76
N VAL A 13 0.74 -17.71 1.44
CA VAL A 13 1.91 -16.88 1.05
C VAL A 13 3.07 -17.77 0.58
N LYS A 14 3.29 -17.83 -0.75
CA LYS A 14 4.52 -18.40 -1.31
C LYS A 14 5.59 -17.31 -1.34
N VAL A 15 6.46 -17.30 -0.33
CA VAL A 15 7.69 -16.51 -0.37
C VAL A 15 8.71 -17.27 -1.21
N TYR A 16 9.14 -16.66 -2.31
CA TYR A 16 10.24 -17.16 -3.11
C TYR A 16 11.54 -16.55 -2.57
N SER A 17 12.56 -17.39 -2.40
CA SER A 17 13.93 -16.93 -2.14
C SER A 17 14.89 -17.66 -3.08
N PHE A 18 15.96 -16.99 -3.49
CA PHE A 18 17.07 -17.64 -4.21
C PHE A 18 18.39 -17.44 -3.48
N ILE A 19 19.29 -18.41 -3.64
CA ILE A 19 20.62 -18.37 -3.05
C ILE A 19 21.62 -17.91 -4.12
N ASN A 20 22.39 -16.86 -3.81
CA ASN A 20 23.56 -16.47 -4.58
C ASN A 20 24.74 -16.22 -3.63
N ASN A 21 25.88 -16.86 -3.84
CA ASN A 21 27.06 -16.79 -2.96
C ASN A 21 26.75 -16.98 -1.47
N ASN A 22 25.95 -18.00 -1.12
CA ASN A 22 25.49 -18.30 0.25
C ASN A 22 24.72 -17.17 0.95
N LYS A 23 24.24 -16.18 0.19
CA LYS A 23 23.31 -15.16 0.67
C LYS A 23 21.91 -15.45 0.16
N TRP A 24 20.93 -15.32 1.06
CA TRP A 24 19.51 -15.43 0.76
C TRP A 24 18.99 -14.09 0.23
N TYR A 25 18.26 -14.14 -0.88
CA TYR A 25 17.59 -12.99 -1.45
C TYR A 25 16.09 -13.27 -1.49
N ASP A 26 15.32 -12.49 -0.75
CA ASP A 26 13.86 -12.57 -0.74
C ASP A 26 13.29 -11.79 -1.92
N PHE A 27 12.31 -12.37 -2.61
CA PHE A 27 11.62 -11.64 -3.67
C PHE A 27 10.82 -10.48 -3.05
N PRO A 28 10.93 -9.27 -3.59
CA PRO A 28 10.29 -8.10 -3.00
C PRO A 28 8.77 -8.01 -3.24
N TYR A 29 8.09 -9.11 -3.58
CA TYR A 29 6.69 -9.13 -4.01
C TYR A 29 5.89 -10.22 -3.32
N ALA A 30 4.64 -9.91 -3.00
CA ALA A 30 3.63 -10.90 -2.66
C ALA A 30 2.92 -11.31 -3.94
N CYS A 31 3.08 -12.57 -4.36
CA CYS A 31 2.47 -13.07 -5.60
C CYS A 31 1.35 -14.06 -5.25
N LEU A 32 0.11 -13.72 -5.62
CA LEU A 32 -1.05 -14.60 -5.55
C LEU A 32 -1.23 -15.24 -6.92
N HIS A 33 -0.92 -16.54 -7.05
CA HIS A 33 -1.08 -17.49 -8.18
C HIS A 33 -0.85 -17.00 -9.65
N PHE A 34 -1.29 -15.80 -10.05
CA PHE A 34 -1.11 -15.19 -11.39
C PHE A 34 -0.73 -13.69 -11.39
N SER A 35 -0.71 -12.99 -10.25
CA SER A 35 -0.37 -11.56 -10.19
C SER A 35 0.41 -11.21 -8.93
N CYS A 36 1.45 -10.38 -9.07
CA CYS A 36 2.22 -9.85 -7.94
C CYS A 36 1.76 -8.44 -7.59
N TYR A 37 1.43 -8.21 -6.31
CA TYR A 37 1.22 -6.86 -5.79
C TYR A 37 2.55 -6.12 -5.76
N SER A 38 2.55 -4.88 -6.22
CA SER A 38 3.68 -3.97 -6.16
C SER A 38 3.18 -2.55 -5.93
N ALA A 39 3.97 -1.77 -5.20
CA ALA A 39 3.67 -0.38 -4.89
C ALA A 39 4.89 0.49 -5.18
N VAL A 40 4.65 1.77 -5.44
CA VAL A 40 5.69 2.80 -5.61
C VAL A 40 5.24 4.09 -4.94
N VAL A 41 6.18 4.76 -4.26
CA VAL A 41 5.94 6.09 -3.68
C VAL A 41 6.22 7.14 -4.75
N VAL A 42 5.24 7.99 -5.03
CA VAL A 42 5.37 9.14 -5.92
C VAL A 42 5.56 10.39 -5.08
N ASN A 43 6.71 11.03 -5.21
CA ASN A 43 7.09 12.24 -4.47
C ASN A 43 6.58 13.51 -5.17
N GLU A 44 5.28 13.57 -5.42
CA GLU A 44 4.58 14.75 -5.94
C GLU A 44 3.43 15.12 -5.02
N LYS A 45 3.38 16.36 -4.54
CA LYS A 45 2.33 16.86 -3.66
C LYS A 45 1.04 17.11 -4.46
N LYS A 46 0.06 16.23 -4.33
CA LYS A 46 -1.24 16.28 -5.03
C LYS A 46 -2.43 16.15 -4.08
N THR A 47 -3.59 16.67 -4.48
CA THR A 47 -4.86 16.35 -3.80
C THR A 47 -5.16 14.86 -3.94
N TRP A 48 -6.08 14.33 -3.12
CA TRP A 48 -6.40 12.90 -3.20
C TRP A 48 -6.94 12.52 -4.59
N GLU A 49 -7.83 13.34 -5.17
CA GLU A 49 -8.35 13.16 -6.52
C GLU A 49 -7.27 13.25 -7.60
N GLU A 50 -6.37 14.24 -7.53
CA GLU A 50 -5.24 14.37 -8.48
C GLU A 50 -4.28 13.17 -8.39
N ALA A 51 -4.05 12.64 -7.18
CA ALA A 51 -3.22 11.45 -6.97
C ALA A 51 -3.86 10.19 -7.54
N LEU A 52 -5.19 10.03 -7.38
CA LEU A 52 -5.96 8.95 -7.98
C LEU A 52 -5.81 8.94 -9.51
N GLU A 53 -6.03 10.10 -10.13
CA GLU A 53 -5.93 10.26 -11.57
C GLU A 53 -4.51 9.93 -12.05
N TYR A 54 -3.49 10.46 -11.38
CA TYR A 54 -2.10 10.16 -11.71
C TYR A 54 -1.82 8.66 -11.69
N CYS A 55 -2.21 7.95 -10.62
CA CYS A 55 -1.93 6.53 -10.51
C CYS A 55 -2.66 5.71 -11.58
N ARG A 56 -3.86 6.10 -12.00
CA ARG A 56 -4.61 5.42 -13.08
C ARG A 56 -4.05 5.70 -14.47
N GLU A 57 -3.37 6.83 -14.64
CA GLU A 57 -2.71 7.19 -15.91
C GLU A 57 -1.33 6.53 -16.05
N HIS A 58 -0.55 6.47 -14.96
CA HIS A 58 0.86 6.05 -14.99
C HIS A 58 1.11 4.64 -14.43
N HIS A 59 0.16 4.11 -13.66
CA HIS A 59 0.21 2.82 -12.96
C HIS A 59 -1.17 2.12 -13.09
N ASP A 60 -1.59 1.32 -12.10
CA ASP A 60 -2.93 0.71 -12.11
C ASP A 60 -3.95 1.55 -11.32
N ASP A 61 -3.66 1.84 -10.05
CA ASP A 61 -4.56 2.63 -9.19
C ASP A 61 -3.79 3.18 -7.96
N LEU A 62 -4.43 4.03 -7.14
CA LEU A 62 -3.92 4.32 -5.80
C LEU A 62 -3.86 3.02 -4.97
N ALA A 63 -2.86 2.92 -4.10
CA ALA A 63 -2.60 1.68 -3.38
C ALA A 63 -3.66 1.37 -2.33
N SER A 64 -4.26 0.19 -2.42
CA SER A 64 -4.91 -0.50 -1.30
C SER A 64 -3.89 -1.02 -0.30
N VAL A 65 -4.35 -1.23 0.93
CA VAL A 65 -3.62 -1.99 1.94
C VAL A 65 -4.55 -3.08 2.45
N ALA A 66 -4.76 -4.13 1.66
CA ALA A 66 -5.72 -5.19 1.93
C ALA A 66 -5.14 -6.37 2.73
N SER A 67 -3.85 -6.32 3.08
CA SER A 67 -3.22 -7.31 3.96
C SER A 67 -1.98 -6.76 4.67
N GLU A 68 -1.56 -7.46 5.73
CA GLU A 68 -0.29 -7.19 6.41
C GLU A 68 0.91 -7.28 5.46
N THR A 69 0.85 -8.18 4.48
CA THR A 69 1.94 -8.32 3.49
C THR A 69 2.03 -7.10 2.58
N GLU A 70 0.90 -6.56 2.12
CA GLU A 70 0.87 -5.33 1.34
C GLU A 70 1.38 -4.13 2.16
N MET A 71 1.00 -4.05 3.44
CA MET A 71 1.51 -3.03 4.36
C MET A 71 3.04 -3.10 4.49
N MET A 72 3.60 -4.30 4.71
CA MET A 72 5.06 -4.49 4.80
C MET A 72 5.79 -4.04 3.52
N LEU A 73 5.20 -4.32 2.34
CA LEU A 73 5.76 -3.88 1.06
C LEU A 73 5.75 -2.36 0.92
N ILE A 74 4.64 -1.73 1.28
CA ILE A 74 4.51 -0.26 1.29
C ILE A 74 5.53 0.37 2.24
N GLN A 75 5.64 -0.12 3.48
CA GLN A 75 6.61 0.39 4.45
C GLN A 75 8.04 0.29 3.95
N ARG A 76 8.38 -0.78 3.22
CA ARG A 76 9.71 -0.91 2.61
C ARG A 76 9.95 0.17 1.55
N GLU A 77 8.96 0.49 0.72
CA GLU A 77 9.10 1.57 -0.26
C GLU A 77 9.19 2.94 0.43
N LEU A 78 8.38 3.21 1.46
CA LEU A 78 8.44 4.44 2.25
C LEU A 78 9.84 4.64 2.88
N ARG A 79 10.44 3.57 3.42
CA ARG A 79 11.82 3.61 3.94
C ARG A 79 12.85 3.94 2.86
N LYS A 80 12.73 3.35 1.68
CA LYS A 80 13.67 3.63 0.57
C LYS A 80 13.63 5.09 0.14
N HIS A 81 12.47 5.72 0.22
CA HIS A 81 12.27 7.13 -0.17
C HIS A 81 12.41 8.13 0.98
N ASN A 82 12.77 7.68 2.19
CA ASN A 82 12.87 8.51 3.40
C ASN A 82 11.62 9.36 3.65
N THR A 83 10.43 8.82 3.36
CA THR A 83 9.17 9.53 3.54
C THR A 83 8.81 9.58 5.03
N THR A 84 8.59 10.77 5.58
CA THR A 84 8.25 10.99 7.01
C THR A 84 6.95 11.76 7.22
N GLU A 85 6.23 12.04 6.14
CA GLU A 85 4.96 12.78 6.15
C GLU A 85 3.79 11.85 5.81
N TYR A 86 2.57 12.40 5.85
CA TYR A 86 1.40 11.69 5.36
C TYR A 86 1.52 11.37 3.86
N VAL A 87 1.02 10.20 3.47
CA VAL A 87 0.95 9.76 2.08
C VAL A 87 -0.43 9.25 1.72
N TRP A 88 -0.95 9.67 0.57
CA TRP A 88 -2.24 9.18 0.09
C TRP A 88 -2.22 7.71 -0.26
N ILE A 89 -3.31 7.05 0.08
CA ILE A 89 -3.66 5.68 -0.31
C ILE A 89 -5.07 5.68 -0.92
N GLY A 90 -5.46 4.56 -1.54
CA GLY A 90 -6.73 4.41 -2.25
C GLY A 90 -7.97 4.32 -1.36
N LEU A 91 -7.91 4.83 -0.12
CA LEU A 91 -8.95 4.72 0.88
C LEU A 91 -9.87 5.94 0.84
N ARG A 92 -11.18 5.74 0.73
CA ARG A 92 -12.17 6.83 0.68
C ARG A 92 -13.44 6.49 1.45
N PHE A 93 -14.03 7.49 2.10
CA PHE A 93 -15.33 7.38 2.74
C PHE A 93 -16.45 7.70 1.74
N LEU A 94 -17.22 6.69 1.37
CA LEU A 94 -18.35 6.78 0.43
C LEU A 94 -19.51 5.93 0.94
N SER A 95 -20.75 6.37 0.68
CA SER A 95 -21.96 5.60 1.02
C SER A 95 -22.02 5.07 2.45
N GLN A 96 -21.57 5.89 3.43
CA GLN A 96 -21.56 5.59 4.86
C GLN A 96 -20.49 4.59 5.33
N ASP A 97 -19.52 4.23 4.49
CA ASP A 97 -18.40 3.38 4.91
C ASP A 97 -17.08 3.78 4.22
N TRP A 98 -15.97 3.25 4.73
CA TRP A 98 -14.65 3.34 4.11
C TRP A 98 -14.45 2.19 3.13
N LEU A 99 -13.97 2.51 1.93
CA LEU A 99 -13.73 1.53 0.88
C LEU A 99 -12.42 1.82 0.14
N TRP A 100 -11.87 0.75 -0.44
CA TRP A 100 -10.78 0.85 -1.40
C TRP A 100 -11.33 1.18 -2.78
N VAL A 101 -10.82 2.24 -3.41
CA VAL A 101 -11.33 2.73 -4.71
C VAL A 101 -10.96 1.84 -5.90
N ASP A 102 -10.07 0.90 -5.68
CA ASP A 102 -9.68 -0.16 -6.60
C ASP A 102 -10.54 -1.45 -6.45
N GLY A 103 -11.53 -1.42 -5.55
CA GLY A 103 -12.47 -2.50 -5.31
C GLY A 103 -11.93 -3.68 -4.49
N GLN A 104 -10.77 -3.57 -3.83
CA GLN A 104 -10.34 -4.58 -2.86
C GLN A 104 -11.30 -4.67 -1.66
N GLU A 105 -11.40 -5.87 -1.10
CA GLU A 105 -12.19 -6.12 0.12
C GLU A 105 -11.52 -5.46 1.34
N MET A 106 -12.35 -5.00 2.29
CA MET A 106 -11.92 -4.33 3.52
C MET A 106 -11.77 -5.34 4.66
N ASP A 107 -10.93 -6.36 4.47
CA ASP A 107 -10.72 -7.44 5.46
C ASP A 107 -9.57 -7.16 6.44
N TYR A 108 -8.63 -6.32 6.01
CA TYR A 108 -7.54 -5.83 6.84
C TYR A 108 -7.80 -4.37 7.18
N GLU A 109 -7.57 -3.98 8.43
CA GLU A 109 -7.68 -2.58 8.87
C GLU A 109 -6.50 -2.23 9.79
N ALA A 110 -5.90 -1.05 9.59
CA ALA A 110 -4.77 -0.57 10.39
C ALA A 110 -4.91 0.92 10.78
N TRP A 111 -6.07 1.28 11.31
CA TRP A 111 -6.36 2.63 11.81
C TRP A 111 -5.46 3.05 12.98
N GLY A 112 -5.17 4.35 13.07
CA GLY A 112 -4.42 4.93 14.19
C GLY A 112 -5.18 4.89 15.52
N GLU A 113 -4.60 5.50 16.56
CA GLU A 113 -5.18 5.52 17.92
C GLU A 113 -6.60 6.11 17.97
N GLY A 114 -6.94 7.02 17.06
CA GLY A 114 -8.28 7.58 16.92
C GLY A 114 -9.34 6.60 16.38
N GLY A 115 -8.94 5.44 15.87
CA GLY A 115 -9.81 4.42 15.28
C GLY A 115 -10.44 4.82 13.94
N LYS A 116 -11.26 3.91 13.38
CA LYS A 116 -12.02 4.11 12.13
C LYS A 116 -13.11 5.17 12.32
N PRO A 117 -13.08 6.31 11.59
CA PRO A 117 -14.15 7.29 11.69
C PRO A 117 -15.46 6.76 11.08
N LEU A 118 -16.52 6.63 11.87
CA LEU A 118 -17.82 6.17 11.36
C LEU A 118 -18.58 7.27 10.60
N CYS A 119 -18.43 8.52 11.04
CA CYS A 119 -19.08 9.70 10.46
C CYS A 119 -18.05 10.84 10.35
N PRO A 120 -17.07 10.74 9.43
CA PRO A 120 -16.06 11.77 9.28
C PRO A 120 -16.66 13.10 8.83
N HIS A 121 -15.97 14.19 9.18
CA HIS A 121 -16.31 15.53 8.68
C HIS A 121 -16.37 15.52 7.15
N PRO A 122 -17.24 16.31 6.48
CA PRO A 122 -17.43 16.26 5.03
C PRO A 122 -16.17 16.36 4.17
N LYS A 123 -15.14 17.06 4.68
CA LYS A 123 -13.83 17.19 4.03
C LYS A 123 -12.86 16.03 4.33
N MET A 124 -12.99 15.41 5.50
CA MET A 124 -12.08 14.38 6.04
C MET A 124 -12.44 12.98 5.51
N LYS A 125 -12.66 12.86 4.19
CA LYS A 125 -13.17 11.64 3.56
C LYS A 125 -12.12 10.85 2.79
N CYS A 126 -10.86 11.27 2.88
CA CYS A 126 -9.75 10.67 2.15
C CYS A 126 -8.76 10.06 3.15
N GLY A 127 -8.27 8.85 2.87
CA GLY A 127 -7.36 8.15 3.77
C GLY A 127 -5.90 8.36 3.39
N ALA A 128 -5.06 8.60 4.40
CA ALA A 128 -3.61 8.68 4.28
C ALA A 128 -2.93 7.73 5.27
N LEU A 129 -1.70 7.33 4.96
CA LEU A 129 -0.82 6.71 5.95
C LEU A 129 -0.03 7.79 6.67
N GLN A 130 -0.08 7.80 8.00
CA GLN A 130 0.89 8.51 8.82
C GLN A 130 2.20 7.72 8.86
N VAL A 131 3.34 8.33 8.54
CA VAL A 131 4.63 7.63 8.55
C VAL A 131 5.46 8.05 9.77
N THR A 132 5.44 7.24 10.82
CA THR A 132 6.19 7.52 12.05
C THR A 132 7.49 6.72 12.10
N GLY A 133 8.63 7.43 12.13
CA GLY A 133 9.95 6.82 12.27
C GLY A 133 10.30 5.78 11.19
N GLY A 134 9.69 5.89 10.00
CA GLY A 134 9.91 4.98 8.86
C GLY A 134 9.44 3.53 9.05
N SER A 135 8.70 3.21 10.11
CA SER A 135 8.36 1.82 10.43
C SER A 135 6.91 1.59 10.79
N LEU A 136 6.26 2.55 11.47
CA LEU A 136 4.83 2.44 11.79
C LEU A 136 4.04 3.29 10.82
N SER A 137 3.10 2.65 10.12
CA SER A 137 2.17 3.32 9.21
C SER A 137 0.75 2.98 9.59
N VAL A 138 0.03 3.95 10.12
CA VAL A 138 -1.39 3.83 10.50
C VAL A 138 -2.26 4.67 9.59
N TRP A 139 -3.51 4.26 9.43
CA TRP A 139 -4.47 4.93 8.56
C TRP A 139 -5.15 6.06 9.31
N GLU A 140 -5.21 7.23 8.67
CA GLU A 140 -5.89 8.40 9.18
C GLU A 140 -6.77 9.03 8.11
N ALA A 141 -7.89 9.61 8.54
CA ALA A 141 -8.75 10.39 7.69
C ALA A 141 -8.23 11.83 7.58
N HIS A 142 -8.16 12.35 6.36
CA HIS A 142 -7.60 13.66 6.03
C HIS A 142 -8.49 14.43 5.08
N ASP A 143 -8.30 15.75 5.05
CA ASP A 143 -8.95 16.66 4.11
C ASP A 143 -8.52 16.31 2.68
N CYS A 144 -9.47 15.94 1.82
CA CYS A 144 -9.16 15.54 0.43
C CYS A 144 -8.43 16.63 -0.38
N GLU A 145 -8.58 17.91 0.03
CA GLU A 145 -7.94 19.06 -0.61
C GLU A 145 -6.50 19.30 -0.11
N GLU A 146 -6.04 18.60 0.94
CA GLU A 146 -4.64 18.62 1.33
C GLU A 146 -3.76 18.05 0.22
N ARG A 147 -2.50 18.50 0.16
CA ARG A 147 -1.55 18.04 -0.85
C ARG A 147 -0.48 17.17 -0.19
N HIS A 148 -0.51 15.87 -0.50
CA HIS A 148 0.44 14.88 0.01
C HIS A 148 1.13 14.15 -1.12
N ASN A 149 2.26 13.51 -0.81
CA ASN A 149 2.83 12.47 -1.68
C ASN A 149 1.86 11.27 -1.67
N PHE A 150 2.02 10.32 -2.58
CA PHE A 150 1.03 9.26 -2.72
C PHE A 150 1.66 7.95 -3.16
N ILE A 151 0.95 6.85 -2.91
CA ILE A 151 1.41 5.51 -3.24
C ILE A 151 0.52 4.95 -4.35
N CYS A 152 1.12 4.64 -5.49
CA CYS A 152 0.44 3.92 -6.55
C CYS A 152 0.71 2.42 -6.42
N LYS A 153 -0.29 1.60 -6.75
CA LYS A 153 -0.12 0.17 -6.94
C LYS A 153 -0.11 -0.20 -8.42
N PHE A 154 0.49 -1.35 -8.71
CA PHE A 154 0.43 -1.98 -10.02
C PHE A 154 0.60 -3.49 -9.91
N ARG A 155 -0.06 -4.22 -10.80
CA ARG A 155 0.05 -5.66 -10.95
C ARG A 155 1.24 -5.96 -11.86
N ARG A 156 2.13 -6.84 -11.39
CA ARG A 156 3.16 -7.43 -12.25
C ARG A 156 2.75 -8.84 -12.65
N GLU A 157 2.76 -9.09 -13.96
CA GLU A 157 2.75 -10.45 -14.48
C GLU A 157 4.09 -11.13 -14.15
N PRO A 158 4.09 -12.40 -13.72
CA PRO A 158 5.31 -13.17 -13.56
C PRO A 158 6.04 -13.24 -14.90
N ARG A 159 7.32 -12.84 -14.92
CA ARG A 159 8.22 -13.07 -16.06
C ARG A 159 8.68 -14.52 -16.11
#